data_AF-E6NUD1-F1
#
_entry.id   AF-E6NUD1-F1
#
_cell.length_a   1.000
_cell.length_b   1.000
_cell.length_c   1.000
_cell.angle_alpha   90.00
_cell.angle_beta   90.00
_cell.angle_gamma   90.00
#
_symmetry.space_group_name_H-M   'P 1'
#
loop_
_entity.id
_entity.type
_entity.pdbx_description
1 polymer ?
#
loop_
_entity_poly.entity_id
_entity_poly.type
_entity_poly.pdbx_seq_one_letter_code
_entity_poly.pdbx_strand_id
1 'polypeptide(L)'
;PNLLKEYCIPVYMLREDSNVIIDTHMPECPVLVFIYTKEKQLEKELFDTFRSLLNRNQVFNLLEVNPGEELSKVYSNLERLKLSGLPLANEIQNRLRTIVVGGDVAVNMLLETIGDLRLERPPSIAPMPLGSENDLAFSFGWGKKDSGSDRPSVVSFLKSVEHARKMKIDSWHILIRMRAPVEGPCDPAPIMLPGSLHAFQHECNMEGYHTFRGGFWTYFSIGIHAQLEESKKLVYQNQSASARPGCMRGLFS
;
A
#
# COMPACT_ATOMS: atom_id res chain seq x y z
N PRO A 1 -10.62 3.77 -25.54
CA PRO A 1 -9.98 4.32 -24.32
C PRO A 1 -8.70 5.08 -24.69
N ASN A 2 -8.57 6.34 -24.27
CA ASN A 2 -7.33 7.11 -24.43
C ASN A 2 -6.42 6.79 -23.24
N LEU A 3 -5.78 5.62 -23.32
CA LEU A 3 -4.82 5.15 -22.34
C LEU A 3 -3.59 6.07 -22.36
N LEU A 4 -3.07 6.38 -21.17
CA LEU A 4 -1.86 7.15 -20.98
C LEU A 4 -0.68 6.18 -21.00
N LYS A 5 -0.04 6.07 -22.17
CA LYS A 5 0.99 5.06 -22.42
C LYS A 5 2.20 5.22 -21.50
N GLU A 6 2.47 6.42 -20.98
CA GLU A 6 3.57 6.68 -20.05
C GLU A 6 3.42 5.90 -18.73
N TYR A 7 2.19 5.54 -18.36
CA TYR A 7 1.87 4.86 -17.10
C TYR A 7 1.42 3.40 -17.29
N CYS A 8 1.22 2.95 -18.53
CA CYS A 8 0.66 1.64 -18.83
C CYS A 8 1.73 0.53 -18.82
N ILE A 9 1.51 -0.50 -18.02
CA ILE A 9 2.35 -1.71 -18.03
C ILE A 9 1.77 -2.70 -19.06
N PRO A 10 2.57 -3.22 -20.00
CA PRO A 10 2.10 -4.20 -20.98
C PRO A 10 1.43 -5.41 -20.33
N VAL A 11 0.30 -5.87 -20.87
CA VAL A 11 -0.53 -6.91 -20.25
C VAL A 11 0.23 -8.23 -20.03
N TYR A 12 1.12 -8.60 -20.96
CA TYR A 12 1.96 -9.80 -20.83
C TYR A 12 2.95 -9.75 -19.67
N MET A 13 3.20 -8.57 -19.09
CA MET A 13 3.99 -8.41 -17.88
C MET A 13 3.15 -8.50 -16.61
N LEU A 14 1.84 -8.24 -16.72
CA LEU A 14 0.89 -8.33 -15.60
C LEU A 14 0.26 -9.72 -15.47
N ARG A 15 0.19 -10.49 -16.56
CA ARG A 15 -0.42 -11.81 -16.61
C ARG A 15 0.46 -12.81 -17.32
N GLU A 16 0.58 -14.01 -16.75
CA GLU A 16 1.38 -15.09 -17.32
C GLU A 16 0.74 -15.75 -18.54
N ASP A 17 -0.59 -15.75 -18.61
CA ASP A 17 -1.38 -16.38 -19.69
C ASP A 17 -1.44 -15.57 -20.98
N SER A 18 -0.81 -14.40 -21.00
CA SER A 18 -0.88 -13.46 -22.11
C SER A 18 0.29 -13.67 -23.07
N ASN A 19 -0.02 -13.65 -24.37
CA ASN A 19 1.00 -13.74 -25.42
C ASN A 19 2.01 -12.60 -25.28
N VAL A 20 3.29 -12.94 -25.27
CA VAL A 20 4.37 -11.95 -25.23
C VAL A 20 4.38 -11.19 -26.56
N ILE A 21 4.23 -9.87 -26.47
CA ILE A 21 4.32 -8.97 -27.61
C ILE A 21 5.58 -8.15 -27.43
N ILE A 22 6.47 -8.16 -28.41
CA ILE A 22 7.67 -7.32 -28.42
C ILE A 22 7.21 -5.89 -28.68
N ASP A 23 6.97 -5.15 -27.60
CA ASP A 23 6.63 -3.74 -27.64
C ASP A 23 7.91 -2.89 -27.63
N THR A 24 7.97 -1.89 -28.49
CA THR A 24 9.06 -0.92 -28.53
C THR A 24 8.83 0.26 -27.58
N HIS A 25 7.60 0.43 -27.08
CA HIS A 25 7.25 1.52 -26.19
C HIS A 25 7.55 1.19 -24.73
N MET A 26 8.46 1.96 -24.13
CA MET A 26 8.77 1.87 -22.71
C MET A 26 8.00 2.95 -21.94
N PRO A 27 7.12 2.58 -20.99
CA PRO A 27 6.45 3.57 -20.13
C PRO A 27 7.49 4.26 -19.23
N GLU A 28 7.38 5.58 -19.10
CA GLU A 28 8.29 6.38 -18.28
C GLU A 28 8.08 6.14 -16.79
N CYS A 29 6.82 5.88 -16.39
CA CYS A 29 6.42 5.73 -15.00
C CYS A 29 5.31 4.64 -14.88
N PRO A 30 5.63 3.36 -15.09
CA PRO A 30 4.66 2.28 -14.92
C PRO A 30 4.06 2.29 -13.51
N VAL A 31 2.71 2.22 -13.41
CA VAL A 31 2.00 2.29 -12.12
C VAL A 31 1.13 1.06 -11.85
N LEU A 32 1.08 0.61 -10.61
CA LEU A 32 -0.02 -0.22 -10.09
C LEU A 32 -0.90 0.64 -9.19
N VAL A 33 -2.20 0.40 -9.17
CA VAL A 33 -3.17 1.16 -8.40
C VAL A 33 -3.96 0.21 -7.51
N PHE A 34 -3.90 0.44 -6.21
CA PHE A 34 -4.68 -0.28 -5.21
C PHE A 34 -5.69 0.68 -4.60
N ILE A 35 -6.98 0.34 -4.71
CA ILE A 35 -8.08 1.17 -4.22
C ILE A 35 -8.70 0.50 -3.01
N TYR A 36 -8.79 1.25 -1.91
CA TYR A 36 -9.52 0.85 -0.70
C TYR A 36 -10.54 1.95 -0.36
N THR A 37 -11.81 1.67 -0.59
CA THR A 37 -12.91 2.49 -0.11
C THR A 37 -14.13 1.64 0.14
N LYS A 38 -14.84 1.92 1.24
CA LYS A 38 -16.12 1.27 1.55
C LYS A 38 -17.31 1.96 0.86
N GLU A 39 -17.10 3.15 0.30
CA GLU A 39 -18.12 3.92 -0.39
C GLU A 39 -18.26 3.43 -1.84
N LYS A 40 -19.33 2.69 -2.12
CA LYS A 40 -19.52 2.00 -3.40
C LYS A 40 -19.59 2.92 -4.62
N GLN A 41 -20.16 4.11 -4.47
CA GLN A 41 -20.23 5.08 -5.57
C GLN A 41 -18.84 5.62 -5.91
N LEU A 42 -18.07 6.03 -4.90
CA LEU A 42 -16.70 6.49 -5.06
C LEU A 42 -15.77 5.38 -5.59
N GLU A 43 -15.93 4.15 -5.10
CA GLU A 43 -15.22 2.97 -5.59
C GLU A 43 -15.40 2.85 -7.11
N LYS A 44 -16.65 2.83 -7.57
CA LYS A 44 -16.99 2.70 -8.99
C LYS A 44 -16.39 3.83 -9.82
N GLU A 45 -16.52 5.07 -9.38
CA GLU A 45 -15.97 6.23 -10.09
C GLU A 45 -14.45 6.15 -10.23
N LEU A 46 -13.73 5.80 -9.16
CA LEU A 46 -12.29 5.63 -9.20
C LEU A 46 -11.89 4.51 -10.16
N PHE A 47 -12.55 3.35 -10.10
CA PHE A 47 -12.28 2.24 -11.02
C PHE A 47 -12.54 2.65 -12.47
N ASP A 48 -13.67 3.27 -12.76
CA ASP A 48 -14.01 3.71 -14.12
C ASP A 48 -12.99 4.73 -14.64
N THR A 49 -12.60 5.71 -13.82
CA THR A 49 -11.59 6.70 -14.17
C THR A 49 -10.21 6.09 -14.40
N PHE A 50 -9.66 5.33 -13.44
CA PHE A 50 -8.35 4.70 -13.59
C PHE A 50 -8.33 3.71 -14.76
N ARG A 51 -9.36 2.89 -14.94
CA ARG A 51 -9.46 1.94 -16.07
C ARG A 51 -9.71 2.62 -17.43
N SER A 52 -10.09 3.90 -17.45
CA SER A 52 -10.13 4.72 -18.66
C SER A 52 -8.76 5.28 -19.07
N LEU A 53 -7.79 5.25 -18.14
CA LEU A 53 -6.45 5.84 -18.27
C LEU A 53 -5.34 4.78 -18.33
N LEU A 54 -5.52 3.65 -17.64
CA LEU A 54 -4.54 2.57 -17.44
C LEU A 54 -5.08 1.23 -17.94
N ASN A 55 -4.21 0.22 -18.06
CA ASN A 55 -4.69 -1.14 -18.29
C ASN A 55 -5.50 -1.63 -17.10
N ARG A 56 -6.60 -2.34 -17.37
CA ARG A 56 -7.50 -2.84 -16.32
C ARG A 56 -6.80 -3.76 -15.32
N ASN A 57 -5.74 -4.44 -15.75
CA ASN A 57 -4.90 -5.31 -14.93
C ASN A 57 -3.90 -4.56 -14.04
N GLN A 58 -3.90 -3.22 -14.05
CA GLN A 58 -3.10 -2.38 -13.16
C GLN A 58 -3.93 -1.84 -11.98
N VAL A 59 -5.25 -2.07 -11.93
CA VAL A 59 -6.16 -1.43 -10.96
C VAL A 59 -6.88 -2.50 -10.13
N PHE A 60 -6.58 -2.54 -8.84
CA PHE A 60 -6.99 -3.59 -7.89
C PHE A 60 -7.88 -3.04 -6.78
N ASN A 61 -8.86 -3.84 -6.35
CA ASN A 61 -9.71 -3.52 -5.20
C ASN A 61 -9.17 -4.22 -3.96
N LEU A 62 -8.63 -3.47 -3.01
CA LEU A 62 -8.07 -4.01 -1.76
C LEU A 62 -9.12 -4.67 -0.86
N LEU A 63 -10.42 -4.46 -1.11
CA LEU A 63 -11.48 -5.18 -0.42
C LEU A 63 -11.80 -6.56 -1.05
N GLU A 64 -11.31 -6.82 -2.26
CA GLU A 64 -11.63 -8.04 -3.02
C GLU A 64 -10.40 -8.91 -3.29
N VAL A 65 -9.20 -8.34 -3.29
CA VAL A 65 -7.96 -9.07 -3.60
C VAL A 65 -6.97 -9.01 -2.45
N ASN A 66 -6.13 -10.04 -2.34
CA ASN A 66 -4.95 -10.00 -1.49
C ASN A 66 -3.81 -9.25 -2.23
N PRO A 67 -3.34 -8.09 -1.73
CA PRO A 67 -2.28 -7.33 -2.41
C PRO A 67 -0.96 -8.11 -2.52
N GLY A 68 -0.67 -8.98 -1.56
CA GLY A 68 0.54 -9.81 -1.57
C GLY A 68 0.53 -10.82 -2.70
N GLU A 69 -0.62 -11.45 -2.96
CA GLU A 69 -0.77 -12.36 -4.10
C GLU A 69 -0.64 -11.63 -5.43
N GLU A 70 -1.29 -10.48 -5.58
CA GLU A 70 -1.24 -9.70 -6.83
C GLU A 70 0.17 -9.17 -7.12
N LEU A 71 0.85 -8.62 -6.10
CA LEU A 71 2.26 -8.20 -6.23
C LEU A 71 3.16 -9.40 -6.53
N SER A 72 2.98 -10.54 -5.86
CA SER A 72 3.77 -11.76 -6.11
C SER A 72 3.62 -12.25 -7.55
N LYS A 73 2.40 -12.25 -8.09
CA LYS A 73 2.13 -12.63 -9.49
C LYS A 73 2.88 -11.70 -10.46
N VAL A 74 2.76 -10.38 -10.27
CA VAL A 74 3.44 -9.40 -11.12
C VAL A 74 4.96 -9.57 -11.05
N TYR A 75 5.53 -9.64 -9.85
CA TYR A 75 6.98 -9.75 -9.68
C TYR A 75 7.55 -11.08 -10.17
N SER A 76 6.85 -12.19 -9.93
CA SER A 76 7.25 -13.50 -10.45
C SER A 76 7.24 -13.53 -11.98
N ASN A 77 6.21 -12.93 -12.59
CA ASN A 77 6.14 -12.84 -14.04
C ASN A 77 7.22 -11.91 -14.63
N LEU A 78 7.49 -10.76 -14.00
CA LEU A 78 8.59 -9.89 -14.40
C LEU A 78 9.94 -10.62 -14.33
N GLU A 79 10.19 -11.39 -13.27
CA GLU A 79 11.42 -12.17 -13.12
C GLU A 79 11.55 -13.25 -14.21
N ARG A 80 10.48 -13.99 -14.48
CA ARG A 80 10.41 -14.96 -15.58
C ARG A 80 10.73 -14.32 -16.94
N LEU A 81 10.22 -13.11 -17.20
CA LEU A 81 10.47 -12.39 -18.45
C LEU A 81 11.91 -11.89 -18.55
N LYS A 82 12.53 -11.45 -17.44
CA LYS A 82 13.95 -11.11 -17.41
C LYS A 82 14.83 -12.32 -17.74
N LEU A 83 14.54 -13.47 -17.12
CA LEU A 83 15.27 -14.73 -17.38
C LEU A 83 15.11 -15.20 -18.82
N SER A 84 13.96 -14.90 -19.44
CA SER A 84 13.71 -15.16 -20.87
C SER A 84 14.41 -14.16 -21.82
N GLY A 85 15.20 -13.22 -21.29
CA GLY A 85 16.00 -12.28 -22.08
C GLY A 85 15.24 -11.06 -22.57
N LEU A 86 14.15 -10.63 -21.91
CA LEU A 86 13.44 -9.38 -22.23
C LEU A 86 13.93 -8.22 -21.34
N PRO A 87 14.78 -7.30 -21.85
CA PRO A 87 15.35 -6.23 -21.03
C PRO A 87 14.30 -5.27 -20.48
N LEU A 88 13.18 -5.13 -21.18
CA LEU A 88 12.08 -4.25 -20.80
C LEU A 88 11.49 -4.63 -19.42
N ALA A 89 11.48 -5.92 -19.05
CA ALA A 89 10.95 -6.35 -17.75
C ALA A 89 11.77 -5.78 -16.58
N ASN A 90 13.09 -5.70 -16.73
CA ASN A 90 13.96 -5.08 -15.73
C ASN A 90 13.72 -3.56 -15.62
N GLU A 91 13.56 -2.88 -16.75
CA GLU A 91 13.25 -1.44 -16.77
C GLU A 91 11.90 -1.12 -16.13
N ILE A 92 10.88 -1.93 -16.41
CA ILE A 92 9.57 -1.81 -15.78
C ILE A 92 9.68 -1.94 -14.27
N GLN A 93 10.36 -2.97 -13.76
CA GLN A 93 10.54 -3.13 -12.31
C GLN A 93 11.30 -1.95 -11.68
N ASN A 94 12.29 -1.38 -12.35
CA ASN A 94 13.08 -0.26 -11.82
C ASN A 94 12.26 1.03 -11.66
N ARG A 95 11.33 1.24 -12.59
CA ARG A 95 10.51 2.45 -12.69
C ARG A 95 9.14 2.28 -12.05
N LEU A 96 8.78 1.06 -11.62
CA LEU A 96 7.49 0.73 -11.05
C LEU A 96 7.20 1.58 -9.83
N ARG A 97 6.03 2.22 -9.85
CA ARG A 97 5.45 2.93 -8.71
C ARG A 97 4.10 2.31 -8.37
N THR A 98 3.69 2.47 -7.12
CA THR A 98 2.38 1.99 -6.68
C THR A 98 1.59 3.15 -6.09
N ILE A 99 0.34 3.31 -6.52
CA ILE A 99 -0.59 4.28 -5.99
C ILE A 99 -1.53 3.53 -5.05
N VAL A 100 -1.69 4.04 -3.83
CA VAL A 100 -2.68 3.54 -2.88
C VAL A 100 -3.73 4.61 -2.67
N VAL A 101 -4.94 4.34 -3.13
CA VAL A 101 -6.08 5.23 -2.98
C VAL A 101 -6.84 4.81 -1.73
N GLY A 102 -6.82 5.64 -0.69
CA GLY A 102 -7.42 5.31 0.60
C GLY A 102 -6.90 6.17 1.76
N GLY A 103 -7.17 5.73 2.99
CA GLY A 103 -6.58 6.29 4.22
C GLY A 103 -5.37 5.49 4.69
N ASP A 104 -4.81 5.86 5.85
CA ASP A 104 -3.63 5.22 6.45
C ASP A 104 -3.75 3.70 6.57
N VAL A 105 -4.95 3.16 6.84
CA VAL A 105 -5.19 1.72 6.90
C VAL A 105 -4.76 1.03 5.60
N ALA A 106 -5.16 1.58 4.45
CA ALA A 106 -4.85 1.01 3.14
C ALA A 106 -3.36 1.11 2.82
N VAL A 107 -2.74 2.24 3.18
CA VAL A 107 -1.31 2.48 2.98
C VAL A 107 -0.48 1.53 3.84
N ASN A 108 -0.83 1.38 5.12
CA ASN A 108 -0.19 0.45 6.04
C ASN A 108 -0.33 -1.01 5.58
N MET A 109 -1.51 -1.43 5.12
CA MET A 109 -1.71 -2.77 4.56
C MET A 109 -0.71 -3.06 3.42
N LEU A 110 -0.53 -2.11 2.49
CA LEU A 110 0.39 -2.31 1.38
C LEU A 110 1.86 -2.24 1.82
N LEU A 111 2.21 -1.36 2.76
CA LEU A 111 3.56 -1.28 3.32
C LEU A 111 3.97 -2.58 4.02
N GLU A 112 3.09 -3.13 4.83
CA GLU A 112 3.28 -4.43 5.51
C GLU A 112 3.44 -5.54 4.48
N THR A 113 2.55 -5.60 3.49
CA THR A 113 2.62 -6.56 2.39
C THR A 113 3.96 -6.50 1.65
N ILE A 114 4.42 -5.30 1.27
CA ILE A 114 5.69 -5.11 0.57
C ILE A 114 6.88 -5.53 1.45
N GLY A 115 6.83 -5.21 2.75
CA GLY A 115 7.84 -5.62 3.73
C GLY A 115 7.95 -7.15 3.85
N ASP A 116 6.81 -7.85 3.87
CA ASP A 116 6.75 -9.30 3.99
C ASP A 116 7.23 -10.03 2.72
N LEU A 117 6.95 -9.46 1.54
CA LEU A 117 7.35 -10.07 0.26
C LEU A 117 8.86 -10.04 -0.01
N ARG A 118 9.63 -9.21 0.71
CA ARG A 118 11.11 -9.10 0.57
C ARG A 118 11.58 -8.98 -0.89
N LEU A 119 10.87 -8.20 -1.68
CA LEU A 119 11.15 -7.98 -3.09
C LEU A 119 12.55 -7.35 -3.26
N GLU A 120 13.33 -7.78 -4.26
CA GLU A 120 14.68 -7.22 -4.52
C GLU A 120 14.62 -5.69 -4.75
N ARG A 121 13.57 -5.23 -5.45
CA ARG A 121 13.29 -3.82 -5.71
C ARG A 121 11.82 -3.53 -5.42
N PRO A 122 11.46 -3.22 -4.16
CA PRO A 122 10.08 -2.92 -3.82
C PRO A 122 9.62 -1.65 -4.55
N PRO A 123 8.35 -1.58 -4.98
CA PRO A 123 7.85 -0.42 -5.67
C PRO A 123 7.61 0.70 -4.66
N SER A 124 7.90 1.94 -5.04
CA SER A 124 7.66 3.10 -4.16
C SER A 124 6.18 3.47 -4.15
N ILE A 125 5.63 3.79 -2.97
CA ILE A 125 4.21 4.04 -2.74
C ILE A 125 3.89 5.55 -2.81
N ALA A 126 2.83 5.88 -3.54
CA ALA A 126 2.16 7.18 -3.58
C ALA A 126 0.77 7.07 -2.93
N PRO A 127 0.57 7.58 -1.71
CA PRO A 127 -0.76 7.62 -1.11
C PRO A 127 -1.61 8.72 -1.78
N MET A 128 -2.77 8.35 -2.29
CA MET A 128 -3.80 9.25 -2.77
C MET A 128 -4.90 9.35 -1.71
N PRO A 129 -5.00 10.47 -0.96
CA PRO A 129 -5.97 10.57 0.13
C PRO A 129 -7.40 10.67 -0.42
N LEU A 130 -8.34 9.92 0.20
CA LEU A 130 -9.77 10.00 -0.10
C LEU A 130 -10.56 10.87 0.91
N GLY A 131 -9.89 11.73 1.69
CA GLY A 131 -10.56 12.50 2.74
C GLY A 131 -9.64 13.42 3.53
N SER A 132 -10.08 13.82 4.73
CA SER A 132 -9.41 14.78 5.61
C SER A 132 -8.27 14.22 6.45
N GLU A 133 -8.28 12.91 6.71
CA GLU A 133 -7.40 12.27 7.67
C GLU A 133 -6.60 11.18 6.96
N ASN A 134 -5.37 11.51 6.57
CA ASN A 134 -4.40 10.58 6.01
C ASN A 134 -3.01 11.10 6.38
N ASP A 135 -2.57 10.76 7.58
CA ASP A 135 -1.34 11.30 8.16
C ASP A 135 -0.14 10.93 7.28
N LEU A 136 -0.12 9.72 6.69
CA LEU A 136 0.95 9.33 5.77
C LEU A 136 0.95 10.19 4.51
N ALA A 137 -0.20 10.41 3.88
CA ALA A 137 -0.28 11.24 2.68
C ALA A 137 0.23 12.67 2.96
N PHE A 138 -0.26 13.30 4.02
CA PHE A 138 0.16 14.65 4.38
C PHE A 138 1.64 14.71 4.76
N SER A 139 2.11 13.73 5.52
CA SER A 139 3.51 13.63 5.94
C SER A 139 4.47 13.51 4.77
N PHE A 140 4.04 12.98 3.62
CA PHE A 140 4.85 12.89 2.39
C PHE A 140 4.47 13.91 1.30
N GLY A 141 3.73 14.96 1.65
CA GLY A 141 3.38 16.06 0.73
C GLY A 141 2.22 15.75 -0.25
N TRP A 142 1.53 14.63 -0.06
CA TRP A 142 0.32 14.25 -0.80
C TRP A 142 -0.92 14.87 -0.16
N GLY A 143 -0.97 16.20 -0.13
CA GLY A 143 -2.16 16.93 0.32
C GLY A 143 -3.34 16.85 -0.65
N LYS A 144 -4.50 17.41 -0.27
CA LYS A 144 -5.78 17.35 -1.01
C LYS A 144 -5.80 17.98 -2.40
N LYS A 145 -4.76 18.68 -2.83
CA LYS A 145 -4.78 19.50 -4.05
C LYS A 145 -5.01 18.67 -5.33
N ASP A 146 -4.63 17.40 -5.33
CA ASP A 146 -4.79 16.49 -6.47
C ASP A 146 -5.54 15.20 -6.10
N SER A 147 -6.35 15.24 -5.04
CA SER A 147 -7.23 14.13 -4.66
C SER A 147 -8.63 14.32 -5.26
N GLY A 148 -9.06 13.38 -6.10
CA GLY A 148 -10.42 13.35 -6.67
C GLY A 148 -10.66 12.08 -7.50
N SER A 149 -11.93 11.70 -7.66
CA SER A 149 -12.33 10.54 -8.48
C SER A 149 -12.50 10.87 -9.96
N ASP A 150 -12.60 12.15 -10.31
CA ASP A 150 -12.77 12.61 -11.68
C ASP A 150 -11.47 12.50 -12.49
N ARG A 151 -11.64 12.42 -13.81
CA ARG A 151 -10.52 12.22 -14.75
C ARG A 151 -9.46 13.32 -14.66
N PRO A 152 -9.77 14.64 -14.68
CA PRO A 152 -8.77 15.69 -14.48
C PRO A 152 -7.94 15.52 -13.21
N SER A 153 -8.57 15.23 -12.07
CA SER A 153 -7.89 15.01 -10.79
C SER A 153 -6.94 13.81 -10.86
N VAL A 154 -7.39 12.66 -11.37
CA VAL A 154 -6.55 11.46 -11.49
C VAL A 154 -5.38 11.67 -12.45
N VAL A 155 -5.58 12.39 -13.56
CA VAL A 155 -4.48 12.74 -14.48
C VAL A 155 -3.46 13.67 -13.81
N SER A 156 -3.91 14.66 -13.05
CA SER A 156 -3.02 15.54 -12.27
C SER A 156 -2.22 14.75 -11.23
N PHE A 157 -2.87 13.80 -10.57
CA PHE A 157 -2.24 12.90 -9.61
C PHE A 157 -1.17 12.01 -10.26
N LEU A 158 -1.46 11.37 -11.39
CA LEU A 158 -0.49 10.55 -12.14
C LEU A 158 0.76 11.35 -12.54
N LYS A 159 0.59 12.57 -13.06
CA LYS A 159 1.71 13.48 -13.36
C LYS A 159 2.53 13.82 -12.12
N SER A 160 1.85 13.98 -10.98
CA SER A 160 2.53 14.24 -9.72
C SER A 160 3.31 13.02 -9.23
N VAL A 161 2.77 11.82 -9.43
CA VAL A 161 3.44 10.54 -9.15
C VAL A 161 4.69 10.40 -9.99
N GLU A 162 4.67 10.78 -11.26
CA GLU A 162 5.83 10.75 -12.16
C GLU A 162 7.01 11.59 -11.66
N HIS A 163 6.72 12.82 -11.20
CA HIS A 163 7.73 13.79 -10.75
C HIS A 163 8.10 13.67 -9.26
N ALA A 164 7.40 12.83 -8.51
CA ALA A 164 7.66 12.64 -7.08
C ALA A 164 9.01 11.97 -6.84
N ARG A 165 9.65 12.34 -5.72
CA ARG A 165 10.98 11.87 -5.34
C ARG A 165 10.87 10.63 -4.46
N LYS A 166 11.72 9.61 -4.69
CA LYS A 166 11.85 8.47 -3.78
C LYS A 166 12.45 8.92 -2.44
N MET A 167 11.83 8.49 -1.35
CA MET A 167 12.15 8.77 0.05
C MET A 167 12.15 7.45 0.83
N LYS A 168 12.88 7.40 1.93
CA LYS A 168 12.82 6.28 2.87
C LYS A 168 11.82 6.62 3.97
N ILE A 169 11.15 5.59 4.49
CA ILE A 169 10.30 5.69 5.66
C ILE A 169 10.80 4.67 6.69
N ASP A 170 10.85 5.07 7.96
CA ASP A 170 11.16 4.12 9.02
C ASP A 170 9.88 3.40 9.47
N SER A 171 10.04 2.17 9.95
CA SER A 171 8.97 1.38 10.53
C SER A 171 9.33 0.92 11.93
N TRP A 172 8.32 0.83 12.78
CA TRP A 172 8.43 0.24 14.11
C TRP A 172 7.74 -1.10 14.12
N HIS A 173 8.46 -2.13 14.55
CA HIS A 173 7.90 -3.46 14.77
C HIS A 173 7.64 -3.65 16.25
N ILE A 174 6.37 -3.82 16.61
CA ILE A 174 5.94 -3.97 17.99
C ILE A 174 5.58 -5.42 18.24
N LEU A 175 6.06 -5.95 19.37
CA LEU A 175 5.68 -7.25 19.90
C LEU A 175 4.96 -7.03 21.24
N ILE A 176 3.70 -7.48 21.32
CA ILE A 176 2.88 -7.37 22.52
C ILE A 176 2.66 -8.77 23.06
N ARG A 177 2.92 -8.96 24.36
CA ARG A 177 2.63 -10.22 25.07
C ARG A 177 1.60 -9.93 26.16
N MET A 178 0.47 -10.62 26.10
CA MET A 178 -0.63 -10.49 27.05
C MET A 178 -0.85 -11.81 27.75
N ARG A 179 -1.12 -11.81 29.06
CA ARG A 179 -1.46 -13.06 29.77
C ARG A 179 -2.72 -13.67 29.16
N ALA A 180 -2.67 -14.96 28.88
CA ALA A 180 -3.83 -15.73 28.51
C ALA A 180 -4.82 -15.74 29.69
N PRO A 181 -6.14 -15.60 29.45
CA PRO A 181 -7.14 -15.68 30.51
C PRO A 181 -7.05 -17.03 31.23
N VAL A 182 -7.13 -17.02 32.57
CA VAL A 182 -6.87 -18.21 33.40
C VAL A 182 -8.05 -19.20 33.43
N GLU A 183 -9.29 -18.79 33.13
CA GLU A 183 -10.48 -19.67 33.02
C GLU A 183 -11.67 -18.91 32.37
N GLY A 184 -12.40 -19.55 31.44
CA GLY A 184 -13.59 -19.02 30.73
C GLY A 184 -13.88 -19.78 29.41
N PRO A 185 -15.12 -19.80 28.86
CA PRO A 185 -15.46 -20.59 27.68
C PRO A 185 -14.51 -20.29 26.51
N CYS A 186 -14.07 -21.35 25.83
CA CYS A 186 -12.93 -21.47 24.90
C CYS A 186 -12.83 -20.51 23.70
N ASP A 187 -13.61 -19.44 23.62
CA ASP A 187 -13.44 -18.45 22.56
C ASP A 187 -12.96 -17.15 23.20
N PRO A 188 -11.68 -16.74 23.03
CA PRO A 188 -11.33 -15.35 23.28
C PRO A 188 -12.29 -14.54 22.40
N ALA A 189 -13.18 -13.75 23.02
CA ALA A 189 -13.96 -12.75 22.29
C ALA A 189 -12.97 -12.06 21.35
N PRO A 190 -13.19 -12.07 20.02
CA PRO A 190 -12.14 -11.77 19.06
C PRO A 190 -11.55 -10.44 19.46
N ILE A 191 -10.32 -10.47 19.95
CA ILE A 191 -9.59 -9.25 20.27
C ILE A 191 -9.63 -8.50 18.94
N MET A 192 -10.39 -7.40 18.89
CA MET A 192 -10.45 -6.56 17.70
C MET A 192 -9.10 -5.89 17.60
N LEU A 193 -8.14 -6.64 17.05
CA LEU A 193 -6.83 -6.15 16.76
C LEU A 193 -6.99 -5.09 15.66
N PRO A 194 -6.30 -3.96 15.77
CA PRO A 194 -6.06 -3.11 14.62
C PRO A 194 -5.57 -3.96 13.44
N GLY A 195 -5.92 -3.59 12.21
CA GLY A 195 -5.55 -4.35 11.02
C GLY A 195 -4.05 -4.61 10.88
N SER A 196 -3.20 -3.78 11.49
CA SER A 196 -1.74 -3.89 11.53
C SER A 196 -1.18 -4.81 12.63
N LEU A 197 -2.03 -5.41 13.47
CA LEU A 197 -1.62 -6.34 14.53
C LEU A 197 -2.18 -7.73 14.26
N HIS A 198 -1.29 -8.71 14.26
CA HIS A 198 -1.63 -10.11 14.01
C HIS A 198 -1.21 -10.97 15.20
N ALA A 199 -2.03 -11.98 15.50
CA ALA A 199 -1.64 -13.02 16.44
C ALA A 199 -0.43 -13.77 15.87
N PHE A 200 0.62 -13.91 16.69
CA PHE A 200 1.88 -14.51 16.30
C PHE A 200 2.12 -15.75 17.16
N GLN A 201 2.11 -16.92 16.54
CA GLN A 201 2.46 -18.18 17.19
C GLN A 201 3.82 -18.65 16.66
N HIS A 202 4.84 -18.64 17.52
CA HIS A 202 6.18 -19.14 17.21
C HIS A 202 6.78 -19.84 18.44
N GLU A 203 7.89 -20.55 18.27
CA GLU A 203 8.57 -21.35 19.31
C GLU A 203 8.95 -20.54 20.58
N CYS A 204 8.97 -19.21 20.51
CA CYS A 204 9.18 -18.28 21.62
C CYS A 204 7.89 -17.95 22.43
N ASN A 205 6.86 -18.78 22.33
CA ASN A 205 5.62 -18.61 23.10
C ASN A 205 5.91 -18.87 24.59
N MET A 206 5.71 -17.84 25.42
CA MET A 206 5.68 -18.04 26.86
C MET A 206 4.35 -18.69 27.24
N GLU A 207 4.44 -19.81 27.96
CA GLU A 207 3.27 -20.52 28.46
C GLU A 207 2.38 -19.56 29.26
N GLY A 208 1.07 -19.56 28.96
CA GLY A 208 0.11 -18.63 29.56
C GLY A 208 0.15 -17.20 29.00
N TYR A 209 0.71 -16.95 27.81
CA TYR A 209 0.64 -15.65 27.12
C TYR A 209 0.21 -15.78 25.65
N HIS A 210 -0.61 -14.83 25.19
CA HIS A 210 -0.85 -14.55 23.78
C HIS A 210 0.16 -13.51 23.27
N THR A 211 0.75 -13.78 22.11
CA THR A 211 1.72 -12.86 21.47
C THR A 211 1.10 -12.26 20.21
N PHE A 212 1.23 -10.95 20.07
CA PHE A 212 0.82 -10.18 18.90
C PHE A 212 2.01 -9.43 18.32
N ARG A 213 2.07 -9.34 17.00
CA ARG A 213 3.13 -8.59 16.29
C ARG A 213 2.48 -7.68 15.24
N GLY A 214 3.08 -6.52 15.01
CA GLY A 214 2.63 -5.59 13.98
C GLY A 214 3.70 -4.59 13.56
N GLY A 215 3.61 -4.14 12.31
CA GLY A 215 4.39 -3.03 11.76
C GLY A 215 3.62 -1.72 11.83
N PHE A 216 4.29 -0.63 12.17
CA PHE A 216 3.71 0.71 12.29
C PHE A 216 4.60 1.76 11.64
N TRP A 217 3.99 2.68 10.88
CA TRP A 217 4.72 3.74 10.16
C TRP A 217 4.36 5.16 10.62
N THR A 218 3.21 5.35 11.27
CA THR A 218 2.76 6.66 11.80
C THR A 218 2.84 6.75 13.31
N TYR A 219 1.97 6.01 14.00
CA TYR A 219 1.90 5.98 15.45
C TYR A 219 1.33 4.65 15.95
N PHE A 220 1.63 4.35 17.20
CA PHE A 220 1.01 3.27 17.97
C PHE A 220 0.46 3.85 19.27
N SER A 221 -0.79 3.54 19.61
CA SER A 221 -1.39 3.99 20.86
C SER A 221 -2.01 2.84 21.65
N ILE A 222 -1.83 2.85 22.97
CA ILE A 222 -2.38 1.87 23.91
C ILE A 222 -3.04 2.58 25.10
N GLY A 223 -4.24 2.18 25.48
CA GLY A 223 -4.99 2.79 26.58
C GLY A 223 -6.34 2.11 26.85
N ILE A 224 -6.88 2.30 28.06
CA ILE A 224 -8.11 1.65 28.56
C ILE A 224 -9.35 2.01 27.71
N HIS A 225 -9.35 3.20 27.09
CA HIS A 225 -10.41 3.68 26.21
C HIS A 225 -9.82 4.28 24.93
N ALA A 226 -9.04 3.48 24.18
CA ALA A 226 -8.35 3.95 22.98
C ALA A 226 -9.27 4.59 21.91
N GLN A 227 -10.60 4.48 22.04
CA GLN A 227 -11.57 5.15 21.18
C GLN A 227 -12.16 6.46 21.72
N LEU A 228 -12.07 6.81 23.02
CA LEU A 228 -12.90 7.90 23.57
C LEU A 228 -12.30 8.84 24.63
N GLU A 229 -11.11 8.61 25.20
CA GLU A 229 -10.53 9.58 26.16
C GLU A 229 -9.01 9.77 25.98
N GLU A 230 -8.59 11.03 25.76
CA GLU A 230 -7.19 11.46 25.63
C GLU A 230 -6.37 11.30 26.92
N SER A 231 -7.04 11.24 28.07
CA SER A 231 -6.42 11.36 29.39
C SER A 231 -5.69 10.11 29.89
N LYS A 232 -5.78 8.97 29.18
CA LYS A 232 -5.07 7.71 29.53
C LYS A 232 -4.57 6.92 28.31
N LYS A 233 -4.03 7.62 27.30
CA LYS A 233 -3.34 6.99 26.16
C LYS A 233 -1.83 7.15 26.27
N LEU A 234 -1.10 6.06 26.15
CA LEU A 234 0.32 6.10 25.76
C LEU A 234 0.35 6.12 24.23
N VAL A 235 0.80 7.22 23.64
CA VAL A 235 0.96 7.36 22.19
C VAL A 235 2.45 7.41 21.88
N TYR A 236 2.90 6.50 21.03
CA TYR A 236 4.24 6.50 20.46
C TYR A 236 4.11 6.97 19.00
N GLN A 237 4.69 8.12 18.67
CA GLN A 237 4.66 8.68 17.31
C GLN A 237 6.00 8.53 16.62
N ASN A 238 5.98 8.06 15.38
CA ASN A 238 7.16 8.00 14.54
C ASN A 238 7.46 9.38 13.93
N GLN A 239 8.44 10.10 14.50
CA GLN A 239 8.78 11.45 14.08
C GLN A 239 9.46 11.53 12.69
N SER A 240 9.98 10.41 12.16
CA SER A 240 10.68 10.41 10.88
C SER A 240 9.77 10.44 9.66
N ALA A 241 8.46 10.22 9.83
CA ALA A 241 7.49 10.31 8.75
C ALA A 241 7.25 11.77 8.28
N SER A 242 7.48 12.78 9.12
CA SER A 242 7.06 14.16 8.83
C SER A 242 7.97 14.91 7.85
N ALA A 243 7.50 15.14 6.61
CA ALA A 243 8.08 16.18 5.75
C ALA A 243 7.65 17.57 6.23
N ARG A 244 8.54 18.57 6.12
CA ARG A 244 8.23 19.94 6.52
C ARG A 244 7.10 20.52 5.64
N PRO A 245 6.22 21.38 6.17
CA PRO A 245 5.23 22.09 5.37
C PRO A 245 5.92 22.83 4.21
N GLY A 246 5.54 22.51 2.96
CA GLY A 246 6.19 23.02 1.74
C GLY A 246 7.23 22.09 1.09
N CYS A 247 7.43 20.87 1.60
CA CYS A 247 8.31 19.88 0.98
C CYS A 247 7.75 19.26 -0.31
N MET A 248 8.67 18.82 -1.18
CA MET A 248 8.40 18.03 -2.40
C MET A 248 7.64 16.74 -2.08
N ARG A 249 6.76 16.30 -3.00
CA ARG A 249 6.04 15.03 -2.91
C ARG A 249 6.99 13.84 -2.88
N GLY A 250 6.82 12.98 -1.88
CA GLY A 250 7.68 11.83 -1.60
C GLY A 250 7.01 10.50 -1.87
N LEU A 251 7.67 9.59 -2.57
CA LEU A 251 7.28 8.19 -2.66
C LEU A 251 8.09 7.38 -1.66
N PHE A 252 7.47 6.49 -0.91
CA PHE A 252 8.16 5.76 0.14
C PHE A 252 8.04 4.25 -0.01
N SER A 253 9.07 3.54 0.42
CA SER A 253 9.20 2.08 0.46
C SER A 253 10.30 1.71 1.43
#